data_AF-A0A7S0WH87-F1
#
_entry.id   AF-A0A7S0WH87-F1
#
_cell.length_a   1.000
_cell.length_b   1.000
_cell.length_c   1.000
_cell.angle_alpha   90.00
_cell.angle_beta   90.00
_cell.angle_gamma   90.00
#
_symmetry.space_group_name_H-M   'P 1'
#
loop_
_entity.id
_entity.type
_entity.pdbx_description
1 polymer ?
#
loop_
_entity_poly.entity_id
_entity_poly.type
_entity_poly.pdbx_seq_one_letter_code
_entity_poly.pdbx_strand_id
1 'polypeptide(L)'
;AFFKHDGVERPTVQKVCFIGATVPWTFGAYQSQQRGLSSAFAQAGYETLWMPRALSVRLPPGEYASWRDVRRLKPKVRIPTKSEQVAIEHLKYIGVPDIEFPGNDGMNANGLTMSQLNAAAEAHDIDAYVLLMDVGILYVDRYEFDVPTLLWMPYHHEDLDAQGAVLQRLTAVAALAPSTGRAVEQAGVLTRA
;
A
#
# COMPACT_ATOMS: atom_id res chain seq x y z
N ALA A 1 -19.78 4.60 -17.25
CA ALA A 1 -19.20 4.92 -18.57
C ALA A 1 -17.97 4.04 -18.82
N PHE A 2 -17.98 3.20 -19.85
CA PHE A 2 -16.84 2.31 -20.18
C PHE A 2 -15.76 3.11 -20.91
N PHE A 3 -14.49 2.92 -20.53
CA PHE A 3 -13.35 3.41 -21.31
C PHE A 3 -12.80 2.28 -22.18
N LYS A 4 -12.50 2.58 -23.45
CA LYS A 4 -11.80 1.67 -24.35
C LYS A 4 -10.32 2.00 -24.38
N HIS A 5 -9.50 1.10 -23.85
CA HIS A 5 -8.08 0.99 -24.18
C HIS A 5 -7.85 -0.47 -24.60
N ASP A 6 -7.26 -0.69 -25.78
CA ASP A 6 -6.95 -2.02 -26.35
C ASP A 6 -8.14 -2.99 -26.56
N GLY A 7 -9.35 -2.46 -26.73
CA GLY A 7 -10.51 -3.26 -27.15
C GLY A 7 -11.14 -4.14 -26.07
N VAL A 8 -10.69 -4.05 -24.81
CA VAL A 8 -11.29 -4.74 -23.66
C VAL A 8 -12.17 -3.77 -22.89
N GLU A 9 -13.48 -4.04 -22.80
CA GLU A 9 -14.39 -3.29 -21.94
C GLU A 9 -14.05 -3.56 -20.47
N ARG A 10 -13.54 -2.54 -19.76
CA ARG A 10 -13.30 -2.60 -18.31
C ARG A 10 -14.39 -1.84 -17.55
N PRO A 11 -14.69 -2.20 -16.29
CA PRO A 11 -15.69 -1.51 -15.49
C PRO A 11 -15.36 -0.03 -15.34
N THR A 12 -16.39 0.75 -15.05
CA THR A 12 -16.48 2.17 -15.39
C THR A 12 -15.78 3.16 -14.43
N VAL A 13 -15.09 2.65 -13.40
CA VAL A 13 -14.21 3.40 -12.49
C VAL A 13 -13.13 2.42 -12.03
N GLN A 14 -11.86 2.79 -12.16
CA GLN A 14 -10.75 1.96 -11.68
C GLN A 14 -10.49 2.21 -10.19
N LYS A 15 -10.24 1.16 -9.41
CA LYS A 15 -9.96 1.24 -7.97
C LYS A 15 -8.45 1.17 -7.70
N VAL A 16 -7.93 2.19 -7.02
CA VAL A 16 -6.52 2.26 -6.62
C VAL A 16 -6.41 2.22 -5.11
N CYS A 17 -5.69 1.24 -4.59
CA CYS A 17 -5.49 1.08 -3.16
C CYS A 17 -4.12 1.60 -2.70
N PHE A 18 -4.18 2.56 -1.79
CA PHE A 18 -3.01 3.15 -1.14
C PHE A 18 -2.72 2.38 0.15
N ILE A 19 -1.56 1.71 0.21
CA ILE A 19 -1.14 0.97 1.40
C ILE A 19 -0.18 1.84 2.19
N GLY A 20 -0.58 2.21 3.40
CA GLY A 20 0.17 3.11 4.26
C GLY A 20 0.44 2.47 5.62
N ALA A 21 1.56 2.85 6.25
CA ALA A 21 1.86 2.42 7.61
C ALA A 21 0.76 2.83 8.60
N THR A 22 0.06 3.95 8.37
CA THR A 22 -0.99 4.43 9.28
C THR A 22 -2.14 5.10 8.51
N VAL A 23 -3.10 5.69 9.22
CA VAL A 23 -4.22 6.45 8.64
C VAL A 23 -3.75 7.77 7.98
N PRO A 24 -4.45 8.25 6.93
CA PRO A 24 -3.99 9.36 6.09
C PRO A 24 -3.95 10.74 6.78
N TRP A 25 -4.55 10.87 7.96
CA TRP A 25 -4.52 12.10 8.76
C TRP A 25 -3.53 12.02 9.93
N THR A 26 -2.81 10.93 10.14
CA THR A 26 -1.72 10.92 11.13
C THR A 26 -0.43 11.46 10.52
N PHE A 27 0.34 12.24 11.28
CA PHE A 27 1.44 13.03 10.75
C PHE A 27 2.67 12.17 10.47
N GLY A 28 3.19 12.29 9.25
CA GLY A 28 4.45 11.73 8.76
C GLY A 28 4.64 12.18 7.30
N ALA A 29 5.87 12.39 6.86
CA ALA A 29 6.16 12.91 5.51
C ALA A 29 5.54 12.00 4.43
N TYR A 30 5.61 10.68 4.64
CA TYR A 30 5.05 9.68 3.75
C TYR A 30 3.52 9.75 3.68
N GLN A 31 2.85 9.78 4.82
CA GLN A 31 1.39 9.84 4.86
C GLN A 31 0.86 11.10 4.18
N SER A 32 1.55 12.24 4.35
CA SER A 32 1.17 13.48 3.67
C SER A 32 1.30 13.36 2.15
N GLN A 33 2.40 12.79 1.66
CA GLN A 33 2.63 12.55 0.22
C GLN A 33 1.59 11.58 -0.36
N GLN A 34 1.37 10.45 0.30
CA GLN A 34 0.42 9.43 -0.15
C GLN A 34 -1.03 9.93 -0.11
N ARG A 35 -1.39 10.76 0.87
CA ARG A 35 -2.69 11.46 0.90
C ARG A 35 -2.82 12.42 -0.28
N GLY A 36 -1.78 13.21 -0.57
CA GLY A 36 -1.79 14.12 -1.73
C GLY A 36 -1.96 13.36 -3.05
N LEU A 37 -1.27 12.23 -3.18
CA LEU A 37 -1.38 11.35 -4.35
C LEU A 37 -2.78 10.74 -4.46
N SER A 38 -3.36 10.25 -3.37
CA SER A 38 -4.71 9.70 -3.40
C SER A 38 -5.75 10.75 -3.78
N SER A 39 -5.61 11.99 -3.30
CA SER A 39 -6.46 13.09 -3.76
C SER A 39 -6.33 13.35 -5.26
N ALA A 40 -5.12 13.31 -5.82
CA ALA A 40 -4.91 13.49 -7.25
C ALA A 40 -5.55 12.36 -8.09
N PHE A 41 -5.46 11.11 -7.63
CA PHE A 41 -6.15 9.98 -8.27
C PHE A 41 -7.68 10.14 -8.21
N ALA A 42 -8.24 10.53 -7.06
CA ALA A 42 -9.68 10.79 -6.97
C ALA A 42 -10.13 11.93 -7.89
N GLN A 43 -9.35 13.02 -8.00
CA GLN A 43 -9.64 14.10 -8.94
C GLN A 43 -9.56 13.66 -10.40
N ALA A 44 -8.73 12.66 -10.72
CA ALA A 44 -8.65 12.04 -12.03
C ALA A 44 -9.75 11.00 -12.30
N GLY A 45 -10.68 10.79 -11.36
CA GLY A 45 -11.86 9.92 -11.54
C GLY A 45 -11.67 8.48 -11.08
N TYR A 46 -10.58 8.17 -10.36
CA TYR A 46 -10.36 6.85 -9.77
C TYR A 46 -11.10 6.74 -8.44
N GLU A 47 -11.58 5.54 -8.12
CA GLU A 47 -11.99 5.22 -6.76
C GLU A 47 -10.74 4.91 -5.92
N THR A 48 -10.62 5.54 -4.77
CA THR A 48 -9.41 5.43 -3.95
C THR A 48 -9.69 4.75 -2.63
N LEU A 49 -8.89 3.73 -2.35
CA LEU A 49 -8.95 2.92 -1.14
C LEU A 49 -7.71 3.16 -0.28
N TRP A 50 -7.81 2.97 1.03
CA TRP A 50 -6.70 3.08 1.95
C TRP A 50 -6.58 1.84 2.84
N MET A 51 -5.41 1.22 2.86
CA MET A 51 -5.12 0.05 3.69
C MET A 51 -4.07 0.41 4.76
N PRO A 52 -4.47 0.68 6.01
CA PRO A 52 -3.53 0.98 7.09
C PRO A 52 -2.91 -0.31 7.66
N ARG A 53 -1.59 -0.32 7.93
CA ARG A 53 -0.89 -1.56 8.31
C ARG A 53 -0.23 -1.62 9.69
N ALA A 54 0.07 -0.50 10.34
CA ALA A 54 0.62 -0.55 11.69
C ALA A 54 -0.39 -1.20 12.65
N LEU A 55 0.10 -2.00 13.60
CA LEU A 55 -0.73 -2.75 14.57
C LEU A 55 -1.82 -1.90 15.24
N SER A 56 -1.51 -0.66 15.57
CA SER A 56 -2.42 0.27 16.25
C SER A 56 -3.62 0.69 15.40
N VAL A 57 -3.56 0.52 14.08
CA VAL A 57 -4.53 1.06 13.12
C VAL A 57 -4.97 0.09 12.03
N ARG A 58 -4.31 -1.08 11.89
CA ARG A 58 -4.70 -2.13 10.94
C ARG A 58 -6.13 -2.59 11.18
N LEU A 59 -6.91 -2.73 10.12
CA LEU A 59 -8.34 -3.02 10.18
C LEU A 59 -8.61 -4.53 9.99
N PRO A 60 -9.62 -5.09 10.66
CA PRO A 60 -10.06 -6.45 10.37
C PRO A 60 -10.59 -6.56 8.92
N PRO A 61 -10.69 -7.77 8.35
CA PRO A 61 -11.17 -7.95 6.99
C PRO A 61 -12.48 -7.22 6.70
N GLY A 62 -12.51 -6.45 5.60
CA GLY A 62 -13.72 -5.79 5.11
C GLY A 62 -13.50 -4.38 4.58
N GLU A 63 -14.59 -3.79 4.08
CA GLU A 63 -14.62 -2.41 3.58
C GLU A 63 -15.28 -1.47 4.57
N TYR A 64 -14.74 -0.26 4.66
CA TYR A 64 -15.16 0.76 5.60
C TYR A 64 -15.32 2.08 4.85
N ALA A 65 -16.53 2.63 4.83
CA ALA A 65 -16.86 3.76 3.98
C ALA A 65 -16.19 5.07 4.40
N SER A 66 -15.75 5.19 5.67
CA SER A 66 -15.24 6.45 6.18
C SER A 66 -14.25 6.30 7.34
N TRP A 67 -13.56 7.39 7.67
CA TRP A 67 -12.72 7.46 8.86
C TRP A 67 -13.51 7.20 10.17
N ARG A 68 -14.84 7.40 10.18
CA ARG A 68 -15.68 7.14 11.35
C ARG A 68 -15.74 5.65 11.66
N ASP A 69 -15.77 4.80 10.63
CA ASP A 69 -15.73 3.35 10.76
C ASP A 69 -14.38 2.89 11.32
N VAL A 70 -13.28 3.46 10.78
CA VAL A 70 -11.93 3.25 11.31
C VAL A 70 -11.87 3.59 12.79
N ARG A 71 -12.40 4.75 13.20
CA ARG A 71 -12.39 5.18 14.61
C ARG A 71 -13.24 4.30 15.51
N ARG A 72 -14.38 3.80 15.04
CA ARG A 72 -15.23 2.86 15.80
C ARG A 72 -14.45 1.59 16.16
N LEU A 73 -13.62 1.10 15.24
CA LEU A 73 -12.77 -0.07 15.47
C LEU A 73 -11.48 0.26 16.22
N LYS A 74 -10.96 1.46 16.03
CA LYS A 74 -9.68 1.95 16.59
C LYS A 74 -9.91 3.26 17.34
N PRO A 75 -10.53 3.23 18.54
CA PRO A 75 -10.96 4.44 19.25
C PRO A 75 -9.81 5.36 19.69
N LYS A 76 -8.59 4.83 19.79
CA LYS A 76 -7.37 5.58 20.11
C LYS A 76 -6.80 6.39 18.93
N VAL A 77 -7.28 6.16 17.71
CA VAL A 77 -6.87 6.94 16.54
C VAL A 77 -7.40 8.37 16.69
N ARG A 78 -6.51 9.35 16.50
CA ARG A 78 -6.84 10.76 16.55
C ARG A 78 -8.02 11.07 15.62
N ILE A 79 -8.93 11.93 16.02
CA ILE A 79 -9.99 12.43 15.13
C ILE A 79 -9.37 13.39 14.10
N PRO A 80 -9.63 13.21 12.78
CA PRO A 80 -9.20 14.18 11.78
C PRO A 80 -9.85 15.55 12.01
N THR A 81 -9.10 16.63 11.81
CA THR A 81 -9.63 18.01 11.82
C THR A 81 -10.61 18.20 10.67
N LYS A 82 -11.38 19.30 10.66
CA LYS A 82 -12.32 19.57 9.57
C LYS A 82 -11.65 19.61 8.19
N SER A 83 -10.48 20.24 8.09
CA SER A 83 -9.73 20.28 6.82
C SER A 83 -9.22 18.90 6.42
N GLU A 84 -8.77 18.09 7.38
CA GLU A 84 -8.35 16.72 7.11
C GLU A 84 -9.52 15.83 6.69
N GLN A 85 -10.73 16.03 7.25
CA GLN A 85 -11.93 15.29 6.86
C GLN A 85 -12.27 15.52 5.38
N VAL A 86 -12.24 16.77 4.93
CA VAL A 86 -12.44 17.11 3.51
C VAL A 86 -11.36 16.47 2.66
N ALA A 87 -10.10 16.52 3.11
CA ALA A 87 -8.97 15.96 2.39
C ALA A 87 -8.92 14.42 2.32
N ILE A 88 -9.83 13.71 2.98
CA ILE A 88 -9.90 12.22 2.98
C ILE A 88 -11.29 11.70 2.64
N GLU A 89 -12.23 12.57 2.25
CA GLU A 89 -13.62 12.20 1.98
C GLU A 89 -13.76 11.24 0.79
N HIS A 90 -12.80 11.29 -0.14
CA HIS A 90 -12.70 10.39 -1.29
C HIS A 90 -12.24 8.96 -0.93
N LEU A 91 -11.79 8.73 0.30
CA LEU A 91 -11.22 7.44 0.71
C LEU A 91 -12.25 6.52 1.36
N LYS A 92 -12.32 5.30 0.84
CA LYS A 92 -12.76 4.12 1.60
C LYS A 92 -11.55 3.43 2.23
N TYR A 93 -11.76 2.62 3.26
CA TYR A 93 -10.71 1.90 3.95
C TYR A 93 -10.92 0.40 3.82
N ILE A 94 -9.83 -0.32 3.65
CA ILE A 94 -9.83 -1.78 3.51
C ILE A 94 -9.03 -2.38 4.65
N GLY A 95 -9.59 -3.40 5.28
CA GLY A 95 -8.83 -4.29 6.15
C GLY A 95 -8.65 -5.65 5.50
N VAL A 96 -7.54 -6.29 5.86
CA VAL A 96 -7.15 -7.62 5.36
C VAL A 96 -6.75 -8.47 6.57
N PRO A 97 -6.79 -9.82 6.46
CA PRO A 97 -6.36 -10.69 7.54
C PRO A 97 -4.96 -10.36 8.03
N ASP A 98 -4.72 -10.58 9.32
CA ASP A 98 -3.38 -10.49 9.88
C ASP A 98 -2.53 -11.64 9.33
N ILE A 99 -1.22 -11.41 9.17
CA ILE A 99 -0.30 -12.52 8.90
C ILE A 99 -0.17 -13.33 10.18
N GLU A 100 -0.73 -14.52 10.18
CA GLU A 100 -0.30 -15.60 11.06
C GLU A 100 0.55 -16.54 10.21
N PHE A 101 1.88 -16.45 10.32
CA PHE A 101 2.76 -17.46 9.73
C PHE A 101 3.03 -18.52 10.80
N PRO A 102 2.51 -19.75 10.67
CA PRO A 102 2.84 -20.80 11.61
C PRO A 102 4.32 -21.15 11.49
N GLY A 103 5.09 -20.94 12.56
CA GLY A 103 6.46 -21.43 12.70
C GLY A 103 7.60 -20.41 12.52
N ASN A 104 7.34 -19.10 12.55
CA ASN A 104 8.42 -18.11 12.52
C ASN A 104 8.20 -16.98 13.54
N ASP A 105 8.68 -17.18 14.77
CA ASP A 105 8.57 -16.27 15.92
C ASP A 105 9.29 -14.90 15.72
N GLY A 106 9.79 -14.60 14.52
CA GLY A 106 10.51 -13.37 14.16
C GLY A 106 9.86 -12.52 13.06
N MET A 107 8.71 -12.90 12.51
CA MET A 107 8.06 -12.07 11.49
C MET A 107 7.44 -10.81 12.09
N ASN A 108 7.82 -9.65 11.54
CA ASN A 108 7.24 -8.35 11.86
C ASN A 108 5.71 -8.39 11.71
N ALA A 109 5.00 -8.23 12.83
CA ALA A 109 3.54 -8.28 12.89
C ALA A 109 2.85 -7.15 12.10
N ASN A 110 3.60 -6.15 11.61
CA ASN A 110 3.08 -5.14 10.67
C ASN A 110 3.00 -5.66 9.22
N GLY A 111 3.49 -6.87 8.96
CA GLY A 111 3.71 -7.42 7.64
C GLY A 111 2.49 -7.51 6.70
N LEU A 112 2.79 -7.64 5.42
CA LEU A 112 1.87 -8.04 4.35
C LEU A 112 2.58 -9.05 3.42
N THR A 113 1.87 -10.05 2.93
CA THR A 113 2.39 -10.92 1.86
C THR A 113 1.82 -10.55 0.49
N MET A 114 2.46 -11.02 -0.58
CA MET A 114 1.93 -10.84 -1.93
C MET A 114 0.63 -11.62 -2.13
N SER A 115 0.53 -12.85 -1.61
CA SER A 115 -0.72 -13.62 -1.67
C SER A 115 -1.89 -12.90 -1.00
N GLN A 116 -1.67 -12.23 0.14
CA GLN A 116 -2.69 -11.42 0.81
C GLN A 116 -3.13 -10.22 -0.03
N LEU A 117 -2.18 -9.56 -0.71
CA LEU A 117 -2.48 -8.43 -1.58
C LEU A 117 -3.21 -8.87 -2.86
N ASN A 118 -2.89 -10.03 -3.41
CA ASN A 118 -3.63 -10.60 -4.53
C ASN A 118 -5.06 -10.98 -4.12
N ALA A 119 -5.23 -11.65 -2.98
CA ALA A 119 -6.54 -12.00 -2.45
C ALA A 119 -7.38 -10.74 -2.14
N ALA A 120 -6.76 -9.68 -1.62
CA ALA A 120 -7.44 -8.41 -1.41
C ALA A 120 -7.79 -7.72 -2.73
N ALA A 121 -6.97 -7.87 -3.77
CA ALA A 121 -7.26 -7.29 -5.08
C ALA A 121 -8.47 -7.96 -5.72
N GLU A 122 -8.55 -9.29 -5.64
CA GLU A 122 -9.71 -10.05 -6.09
C GLU A 122 -10.97 -9.70 -5.28
N ALA A 123 -10.87 -9.72 -3.95
CA ALA A 123 -12.04 -9.51 -3.07
C ALA A 123 -12.64 -8.10 -3.15
N HIS A 124 -11.85 -7.10 -3.53
CA HIS A 124 -12.25 -5.69 -3.52
C HIS A 124 -12.22 -5.03 -4.92
N ASP A 125 -12.02 -5.82 -5.98
CA ASP A 125 -11.83 -5.35 -7.37
C ASP A 125 -10.75 -4.26 -7.49
N ILE A 126 -9.60 -4.43 -6.82
CA ILE A 126 -8.51 -3.44 -6.85
C ILE A 126 -7.76 -3.59 -8.16
N ASP A 127 -7.66 -2.51 -8.95
CA ASP A 127 -6.96 -2.51 -10.24
C ASP A 127 -5.46 -2.20 -10.11
N ALA A 128 -5.05 -1.52 -9.03
CA ALA A 128 -3.66 -1.20 -8.77
C ALA A 128 -3.39 -0.88 -7.29
N TYR A 129 -2.15 -1.11 -6.88
CA TYR A 129 -1.65 -0.71 -5.58
C TYR A 129 -0.62 0.42 -5.66
N VAL A 130 -0.66 1.31 -4.67
CA VAL A 130 0.39 2.30 -4.40
C VAL A 130 0.86 2.12 -2.96
N LEU A 131 2.07 1.58 -2.79
CA LEU A 131 2.68 1.32 -1.49
C LEU A 131 3.67 2.43 -1.20
N LEU A 132 3.51 3.05 -0.03
CA LEU A 132 4.50 3.97 0.53
C LEU A 132 4.76 3.56 1.97
N MET A 133 5.63 2.56 2.12
CA MET A 133 6.01 1.97 3.40
C MET A 133 7.38 1.30 3.31
N ASP A 134 7.96 0.99 4.46
CA ASP A 134 9.23 0.29 4.55
C ASP A 134 9.11 -1.12 3.93
N VAL A 135 10.02 -1.45 3.01
CA VAL A 135 10.01 -2.73 2.27
C VAL A 135 10.13 -3.94 3.19
N GLY A 136 10.74 -3.80 4.38
CA GLY A 136 10.82 -4.86 5.39
C GLY A 136 9.47 -5.28 5.97
N ILE A 137 8.38 -4.61 5.59
CA ILE A 137 7.00 -4.96 5.96
C ILE A 137 6.35 -5.81 4.86
N LEU A 138 6.85 -5.79 3.62
CA LEU A 138 6.36 -6.66 2.55
C LEU A 138 7.17 -7.96 2.50
N TYR A 139 6.49 -9.08 2.71
CA TYR A 139 7.05 -10.42 2.68
C TYR A 139 6.77 -11.10 1.34
N VAL A 140 7.83 -11.61 0.72
CA VAL A 140 7.75 -12.40 -0.51
C VAL A 140 7.43 -13.84 -0.15
N ASP A 141 6.21 -14.31 -0.47
CA ASP A 141 5.75 -15.66 -0.20
C ASP A 141 5.59 -16.52 -1.47
N ARG A 142 6.48 -16.32 -2.44
CA ARG A 142 6.60 -17.02 -3.74
C ARG A 142 5.53 -16.65 -4.79
N TYR A 143 4.75 -15.60 -4.57
CA TYR A 143 3.79 -15.06 -5.55
C TYR A 143 4.36 -13.86 -6.31
N GLU A 144 3.79 -13.55 -7.48
CA GLU A 144 3.93 -12.25 -8.15
C GLU A 144 2.68 -11.40 -7.86
N PHE A 145 2.75 -10.07 -8.02
CA PHE A 145 1.57 -9.23 -7.91
C PHE A 145 0.64 -9.44 -9.10
N ASP A 146 -0.63 -9.72 -8.85
CA ASP A 146 -1.64 -9.92 -9.91
C ASP A 146 -2.07 -8.60 -10.56
N VAL A 147 -1.81 -7.47 -9.88
CA VAL A 147 -2.16 -6.13 -10.34
C VAL A 147 -0.96 -5.19 -10.33
N PRO A 148 -0.93 -4.18 -11.22
CA PRO A 148 0.11 -3.16 -11.22
C PRO A 148 0.33 -2.57 -9.82
N THR A 149 1.57 -2.65 -9.35
CA THR A 149 1.93 -2.27 -7.99
C THR A 149 3.09 -1.28 -8.03
N LEU A 150 2.82 -0.04 -7.64
CA LEU A 150 3.83 0.99 -7.48
C LEU A 150 4.35 0.95 -6.04
N LEU A 151 5.60 0.50 -5.88
CA LEU A 151 6.30 0.57 -4.61
C LEU A 151 7.16 1.83 -4.57
N TRP A 152 6.76 2.81 -3.77
CA TRP A 152 7.63 3.89 -3.38
C TRP A 152 8.40 3.46 -2.13
N MET A 153 9.71 3.28 -2.30
CA MET A 153 10.62 2.76 -1.28
C MET A 153 11.35 3.91 -0.57
N PRO A 154 10.86 4.38 0.60
CA PRO A 154 11.74 5.08 1.52
C PRO A 154 12.76 4.07 2.07
N TYR A 155 14.03 4.39 1.93
CA TYR A 155 15.11 3.59 2.52
C TYR A 155 15.79 4.44 3.59
N HIS A 156 15.59 4.06 4.86
CA HIS A 156 16.09 4.78 6.04
C HIS A 156 17.51 4.36 6.46
N HIS A 157 18.04 3.32 5.84
CA HIS A 157 19.36 2.76 6.12
C HIS A 157 20.25 2.90 4.88
N GLU A 158 21.57 2.90 5.03
CA GLU A 158 22.47 3.03 3.87
C GLU A 158 22.65 1.69 3.13
N ASP A 159 22.47 0.56 3.81
CA ASP A 159 22.72 -0.79 3.31
C ASP A 159 21.47 -1.66 3.33
N LEU A 160 21.28 -2.51 2.31
CA LEU A 160 20.29 -3.60 2.30
C LEU A 160 20.63 -4.61 3.39
N ASP A 161 19.78 -4.77 4.40
CA ASP A 161 19.90 -5.90 5.32
C ASP A 161 19.69 -7.19 4.50
N ALA A 162 20.71 -8.05 4.46
CA ALA A 162 20.78 -9.25 3.62
C ALA A 162 19.66 -10.29 3.91
N GLN A 163 18.81 -10.03 4.90
CA GLN A 163 17.63 -10.84 5.22
C GLN A 163 16.31 -10.31 4.63
N GLY A 164 16.31 -9.11 4.03
CA GLY A 164 15.13 -8.55 3.39
C GLY A 164 14.88 -9.21 2.04
N ALA A 165 13.74 -9.88 1.86
CA ALA A 165 13.35 -10.41 0.57
C ALA A 165 13.16 -9.26 -0.44
N VAL A 166 14.11 -9.10 -1.37
CA VAL A 166 14.01 -8.14 -2.47
C VAL A 166 13.02 -8.67 -3.50
N LEU A 167 12.11 -7.82 -3.97
CA LEU A 167 11.12 -8.14 -5.01
C LEU A 167 11.76 -8.82 -6.21
N GLN A 168 11.33 -10.04 -6.57
CA GLN A 168 11.98 -10.81 -7.65
C GLN A 168 11.92 -10.13 -9.03
N ARG A 169 10.94 -9.25 -9.29
CA ARG A 169 10.79 -8.53 -10.56
C ARG A 169 10.31 -7.10 -10.33
N LEU A 170 10.91 -6.17 -11.07
CA LEU A 170 10.56 -4.74 -11.09
C LEU A 170 10.41 -4.30 -12.55
N THR A 171 9.30 -3.63 -12.87
CA THR A 171 9.06 -3.11 -14.24
C THR A 171 9.85 -1.84 -14.50
N ALA A 172 9.96 -0.96 -13.50
CA ALA A 172 10.71 0.28 -13.57
C ALA A 172 11.11 0.72 -12.16
N VAL A 173 12.24 1.43 -12.05
CA VAL A 173 12.65 2.07 -10.80
C VAL A 173 12.99 3.53 -11.05
N ALA A 174 12.43 4.41 -10.24
CA ALA A 174 12.74 5.83 -10.24
C ALA A 174 13.37 6.20 -8.89
N ALA A 175 14.68 6.44 -8.88
CA ALA A 175 15.39 6.90 -7.69
C ALA A 175 15.24 8.41 -7.53
N LEU A 176 14.77 8.86 -6.37
CA LEU A 176 14.63 10.29 -6.05
C LEU A 176 15.89 10.90 -5.42
N ALA A 177 16.89 10.06 -5.11
CA ALA A 177 18.20 10.48 -4.61
C ALA A 177 19.29 9.48 -5.05
N PRO A 178 20.55 9.92 -5.21
CA PRO A 178 21.66 9.04 -5.61
C PRO A 178 21.90 7.86 -4.65
N SER A 179 21.70 8.02 -3.35
CA SER A 179 21.81 6.93 -2.36
C SER A 179 20.77 5.83 -2.60
N THR A 180 19.52 6.20 -2.87
CA THR A 180 18.46 5.27 -3.24
C THR A 180 18.75 4.58 -4.57
N GLY A 181 19.32 5.30 -5.53
CA GLY A 181 19.78 4.72 -6.80
C GLY A 181 20.80 3.60 -6.59
N ARG A 182 21.80 3.82 -5.74
CA ARG A 182 22.80 2.78 -5.40
C ARG A 182 22.19 1.56 -4.70
N ALA A 183 21.27 1.77 -3.76
CA ALA A 183 20.57 0.67 -3.08
C ALA A 183 19.73 -0.16 -4.07
N VAL A 184 19.07 0.50 -5.04
CA VAL A 184 18.33 -0.17 -6.13
C VAL A 184 19.25 -0.96 -7.05
N GLU A 185 20.39 -0.40 -7.44
CA GLU A 185 21.37 -1.09 -8.29
C GLU A 185 21.93 -2.34 -7.59
N GLN A 186 22.20 -2.26 -6.29
CA GLN A 186 22.59 -3.40 -5.46
C GLN A 186 21.47 -4.45 -5.34
N ALA A 187 20.22 -4.00 -5.14
CA ALA A 187 19.04 -4.87 -5.14
C ALA A 187 18.82 -5.55 -6.50
N GLY A 188 19.08 -4.88 -7.61
CA GLY A 188 18.94 -5.41 -8.97
C GLY A 188 19.86 -6.60 -9.28
N VAL A 189 20.91 -6.82 -8.48
CA VAL A 189 21.75 -8.03 -8.53
C VAL A 189 21.05 -9.23 -7.88
N LEU A 190 20.12 -8.99 -6.95
CA LEU A 190 19.35 -10.03 -6.24
C LEU A 190 18.02 -10.39 -6.94
N THR A 191 17.59 -9.61 -7.94
CA THR A 191 16.36 -9.82 -8.72
C THR A 191 16.60 -10.50 -10.07
N ARG A 192 17.86 -10.85 -10.37
CA ARG A 192 18.22 -11.62 -11.58
C ARG A 192 18.62 -13.04 -11.20
N ALA A 193 17.61 -13.91 -11.10
CA ALA A 193 17.74 -15.35 -11.29
C ALA A 193 16.47 -15.88 -11.94
#